data_AF-A0A7S0L7W8-F1
#
_entry.id   AF-A0A7S0L7W8-F1
#
_cell.length_a   1.000
_cell.length_b   1.000
_cell.length_c   1.000
_cell.angle_alpha   90.00
_cell.angle_beta   90.00
_cell.angle_gamma   90.00
#
_symmetry.space_group_name_H-M   'P 1'
#
loop_
_entity.id
_entity.type
_entity.pdbx_description
1 polymer ?
#
loop_
_entity_poly.entity_id
_entity_poly.type
_entity_poly.pdbx_seq_one_letter_code
_entity_poly.pdbx_strand_id
1 'polypeptide(L)'
;ISTSKSSAPKGSDFPATREIRSQLTRNASSTHVLPPVEVTNETQVVACILILINAIIGFPEELKPRVKLRSDFIRLHLLDVLAALHRERHVDIVRQVEVFETEMQADNEEIALLAPAEAAALPQQPSHLQIDHGG
;
A
#
# COMPACT_ATOMS: atom_id res chain seq x y z
N ILE A 1 51.62 13.11 34.57
CA ILE A 1 50.61 12.14 34.07
C ILE A 1 50.15 12.65 32.71
N SER A 2 50.52 11.93 31.65
CA SER A 2 49.97 12.05 30.28
C SER A 2 48.45 11.92 30.32
N THR A 3 47.66 12.58 29.45
CA THR A 3 47.32 12.12 28.08
C THR A 3 46.75 13.32 27.29
N SER A 4 47.31 13.69 26.14
CA SER A 4 47.06 13.18 24.77
C SER A 4 46.11 14.09 23.96
N LYS A 5 46.63 14.52 22.81
CA LYS A 5 46.04 15.32 21.73
C LYS A 5 44.68 14.79 21.24
N SER A 6 43.82 15.69 20.75
CA SER A 6 43.04 15.43 19.54
C SER A 6 42.76 16.73 18.79
N SER A 7 43.43 16.89 17.65
CA SER A 7 43.21 17.92 16.65
C SER A 7 41.98 17.57 15.81
N ALA A 8 40.92 18.36 15.90
CA ALA A 8 39.83 18.30 14.91
C ALA A 8 40.21 19.15 13.68
N PRO A 9 40.00 18.65 12.46
CA PRO A 9 40.44 19.33 11.24
C PRO A 9 39.62 20.60 11.00
N LYS A 10 40.28 21.67 10.55
CA LYS A 10 39.62 22.82 9.93
C LYS A 10 38.91 22.31 8.69
N GLY A 11 37.62 22.02 8.82
CA GLY A 11 36.74 21.62 7.72
C GLY A 11 36.75 22.71 6.67
N SER A 12 37.32 22.37 5.52
CA SER A 12 37.31 23.13 4.28
C SER A 12 35.92 23.71 4.00
N ASP A 13 35.87 25.03 3.86
CA ASP A 13 34.74 25.77 3.32
C ASP A 13 34.57 25.36 1.84
N PHE A 14 33.84 24.27 1.63
CA PHE A 14 33.56 23.74 0.30
C PHE A 14 32.53 24.67 -0.35
N PRO A 15 32.76 25.20 -1.56
CA PRO A 15 31.80 26.09 -2.24
C PRO A 15 30.40 25.47 -2.34
N ALA A 16 30.33 24.14 -2.45
CA ALA A 16 29.09 23.36 -2.45
C ALA A 16 28.29 23.49 -1.14
N THR A 17 28.94 23.55 0.03
CA THR A 17 28.25 23.70 1.32
C THR A 17 27.62 25.07 1.51
N ARG A 18 28.20 26.12 0.91
CA ARG A 18 27.62 27.47 0.91
C ARG A 18 26.45 27.59 -0.06
N GLU A 19 26.53 26.96 -1.23
CA GLU A 19 25.41 26.92 -2.18
C GLU A 19 24.24 26.11 -1.64
N ILE A 20 24.49 24.94 -1.02
CA ILE A 20 23.45 24.14 -0.37
C ILE A 20 22.75 24.94 0.74
N ARG A 21 23.52 25.66 1.57
CA ARG A 21 22.95 26.52 2.62
C ARG A 21 22.15 27.70 2.04
N SER A 22 22.61 28.29 0.93
CA SER A 22 21.91 29.38 0.25
C SER A 22 20.63 28.91 -0.45
N GLN A 23 20.59 27.69 -1.00
CA GLN A 23 19.42 27.10 -1.64
C GLN A 23 18.36 26.72 -0.59
N LEU A 24 18.78 26.20 0.57
CA LEU A 24 17.88 25.94 1.71
C LEU A 24 17.22 27.22 2.24
N THR A 25 17.95 28.33 2.32
CA THR A 25 17.37 29.62 2.73
C THR A 25 16.57 30.31 1.63
N ARG A 26 16.92 30.13 0.34
CA ARG A 26 16.10 30.59 -0.80
C ARG A 26 14.74 29.89 -0.84
N ASN A 27 14.71 28.59 -0.52
CA ASN A 27 13.47 27.81 -0.48
C ASN A 27 12.65 28.03 0.79
N ALA A 28 13.27 28.51 1.87
CA ALA A 28 12.56 28.89 3.11
C ALA A 28 11.77 30.21 2.98
N SER A 29 12.09 31.05 1.99
CA SER A 29 11.35 32.29 1.70
C SER A 29 10.15 32.09 0.79
N SER A 30 10.05 30.94 0.11
CA SER A 30 8.79 30.50 -0.47
C SER A 30 8.05 29.75 0.61
N THR A 31 7.06 30.42 1.18
CA THR A 31 6.04 29.87 2.08
C THR A 31 5.21 28.80 1.34
N HIS A 32 5.81 27.74 0.82
CA HIS A 32 5.14 26.47 0.71
C HIS A 32 5.21 25.88 2.11
N VAL A 33 4.33 26.39 2.98
CA VAL A 33 3.86 25.61 4.11
C VAL A 33 3.45 24.30 3.45
N LEU A 34 4.18 23.21 3.70
CA LEU A 34 3.56 21.91 3.54
C LEU A 34 2.28 22.05 4.37
N PRO A 35 1.09 21.92 3.75
CA PRO A 35 -0.13 21.99 4.54
C PRO A 35 0.08 21.05 5.73
N PRO A 36 -0.34 21.43 6.94
CA PRO A 36 -0.26 20.53 8.08
C PRO A 36 -0.76 19.17 7.59
N VAL A 37 0.06 18.12 7.73
CA VAL A 37 -0.44 16.77 7.50
C VAL A 37 -1.57 16.66 8.51
N GLU A 38 -2.80 16.84 8.03
CA GLU A 38 -3.98 16.66 8.85
C GLU A 38 -3.83 15.30 9.49
N VAL A 39 -4.08 15.22 10.79
CA VAL A 39 -4.08 13.94 11.50
C VAL A 39 -5.05 13.06 10.72
N THR A 40 -4.51 12.17 9.88
CA THR A 40 -5.34 11.36 8.99
C THR A 40 -6.19 10.52 9.90
N ASN A 41 -7.51 10.65 9.77
CA ASN A 41 -8.40 9.85 10.58
C ASN A 41 -8.10 8.37 10.29
N GLU A 42 -8.27 7.49 11.27
CA GLU A 42 -7.92 6.07 11.13
C GLU A 42 -8.62 5.43 9.92
N THR A 43 -9.84 5.89 9.62
CA THR A 43 -10.63 5.47 8.45
C THR A 43 -9.96 5.80 7.11
N GLN A 44 -9.35 6.97 6.96
CA GLN A 44 -8.62 7.40 5.76
C GLN A 44 -7.35 6.58 5.59
N VAL A 45 -6.66 6.28 6.70
CA VAL A 45 -5.48 5.40 6.66
C VAL A 45 -5.88 4.00 6.18
N VAL A 46 -6.99 3.45 6.70
CA VAL A 46 -7.54 2.17 6.25
C VAL A 46 -7.92 2.22 4.76
N ALA A 47 -8.59 3.29 4.32
CA ALA A 47 -8.92 3.49 2.91
C ALA A 47 -7.66 3.51 2.03
N CYS A 48 -6.63 4.26 2.41
CA CYS A 48 -5.35 4.32 1.68
C CYS A 48 -4.66 2.95 1.61
N ILE A 49 -4.66 2.18 2.70
CA ILE A 49 -4.08 0.84 2.74
C ILE A 49 -4.84 -0.09 1.79
N LEU A 50 -6.17 -0.05 1.80
CA LEU A 50 -6.98 -0.90 0.95
C LEU A 50 -6.83 -0.54 -0.54
N ILE A 51 -6.77 0.76 -0.86
CA ILE A 51 -6.43 1.25 -2.21
C ILE A 51 -5.06 0.70 -2.65
N LEU A 52 -4.06 0.76 -1.77
CA LEU A 52 -2.72 0.26 -2.07
C LEU A 52 -2.70 -1.25 -2.30
N ILE A 53 -3.41 -2.03 -1.48
CA ILE A 53 -3.54 -3.48 -1.65
C ILE A 53 -4.15 -3.80 -3.03
N ASN A 54 -5.26 -3.14 -3.38
CA ASN A 54 -5.90 -3.32 -4.69
C ASN A 54 -4.97 -2.93 -5.84
N ALA A 55 -4.19 -1.84 -5.69
CA ALA A 55 -3.20 -1.45 -6.68
C ALA A 55 -2.07 -2.49 -6.82
N ILE A 56 -1.58 -3.07 -5.72
CA ILE A 56 -0.54 -4.12 -5.75
C ILE A 56 -1.06 -5.39 -6.45
N ILE A 57 -2.27 -5.82 -6.12
CA ILE A 57 -2.88 -7.02 -6.69
C ILE A 57 -3.23 -6.81 -8.17
N GLY A 58 -3.72 -5.63 -8.54
CA GLY A 58 -4.11 -5.29 -9.90
C GLY A 58 -2.96 -4.84 -10.80
N PHE A 59 -1.75 -4.63 -10.28
CA PHE A 59 -0.59 -4.21 -11.07
C PHE A 59 -0.16 -5.25 -12.13
N PRO A 60 -0.10 -6.57 -11.82
CA PRO A 60 0.23 -7.57 -12.84
C PRO A 60 -0.91 -7.76 -13.85
N GLU A 61 -0.57 -7.73 -15.14
CA GLU A 61 -1.53 -8.00 -16.23
C GLU A 61 -1.84 -9.50 -16.40
N GLU A 62 -0.95 -10.37 -15.92
CA GLU A 62 -1.11 -11.82 -16.03
C GLU A 62 -1.95 -12.38 -14.86
N LEU A 63 -2.87 -13.31 -15.16
CA LEU A 63 -3.73 -13.95 -14.16
C LEU A 63 -2.95 -14.62 -13.02
N LYS A 64 -1.94 -15.42 -13.37
CA LYS A 64 -1.17 -16.22 -12.39
C LYS A 64 -0.55 -15.38 -11.26
N PRO A 65 0.20 -14.29 -11.53
CA PRO A 65 0.70 -13.43 -10.47
C PRO A 65 -0.40 -12.68 -9.70
N ARG A 66 -1.50 -12.24 -10.34
CA ARG A 66 -2.64 -11.63 -9.63
C ARG A 66 -3.25 -12.60 -8.60
N VAL A 67 -3.60 -13.80 -9.05
CA VAL A 67 -4.17 -14.87 -8.23
C VAL A 67 -3.24 -15.24 -7.09
N LYS A 68 -1.93 -15.32 -7.35
CA LYS A 68 -0.92 -15.58 -6.32
C LYS A 68 -0.88 -14.46 -5.28
N LEU A 69 -0.76 -13.20 -5.68
CA LEU A 69 -0.73 -12.06 -4.75
C LEU A 69 -2.01 -12.00 -3.91
N ARG A 70 -3.18 -12.13 -4.54
CA ARG A 70 -4.45 -12.15 -3.83
C ARG A 70 -4.49 -13.29 -2.82
N SER A 71 -4.08 -14.49 -3.23
CA SER A 71 -4.00 -15.64 -2.32
C SER A 71 -3.01 -15.43 -1.17
N ASP A 72 -1.91 -14.72 -1.40
CA ASP A 72 -0.92 -14.37 -0.37
C ASP A 72 -1.56 -13.41 0.67
N PHE A 73 -2.31 -12.39 0.24
CA PHE A 73 -3.07 -11.52 1.14
C PHE A 73 -4.22 -12.23 1.86
N ILE A 74 -4.94 -13.13 1.19
CA ILE A 74 -6.00 -13.93 1.83
C ILE A 74 -5.43 -14.77 2.98
N ARG A 75 -4.24 -15.37 2.80
CA ARG A 75 -3.55 -16.09 3.88
C ARG A 75 -3.08 -15.21 5.04
N LEU A 76 -3.03 -13.89 4.83
CA LEU A 76 -2.81 -12.88 5.86
C LEU A 76 -4.13 -12.34 6.44
N HIS A 77 -5.22 -13.11 6.33
CA HIS A 77 -6.54 -12.78 6.87
C HIS A 77 -7.20 -11.54 6.25
N LEU A 78 -6.85 -11.18 5.01
CA LEU A 78 -7.47 -10.02 4.36
C LEU A 78 -9.00 -10.17 4.24
N LEU A 79 -9.53 -11.38 4.01
CA LEU A 79 -10.98 -11.58 3.87
C LEU A 79 -11.75 -11.24 5.15
N ASP A 80 -11.19 -11.61 6.31
CA ASP A 80 -11.79 -11.30 7.61
C ASP A 80 -11.85 -9.78 7.84
N VAL A 81 -10.78 -9.08 7.43
CA VAL A 81 -10.70 -7.61 7.47
C VAL A 81 -11.74 -6.99 6.51
N LEU A 82 -11.83 -7.47 5.27
CA LEU A 82 -12.78 -6.94 4.28
C LEU A 82 -14.23 -7.16 4.73
N ALA A 83 -14.56 -8.32 5.30
CA ALA A 83 -15.89 -8.60 5.85
C ALA A 83 -16.26 -7.65 7.00
N ALA A 84 -15.29 -7.30 7.85
CA ALA A 84 -15.50 -6.29 8.89
C ALA A 84 -15.67 -4.88 8.30
N LEU A 85 -14.89 -4.52 7.28
CA LEU A 85 -14.91 -3.22 6.62
C LEU A 85 -16.15 -2.99 5.74
N HIS A 86 -16.80 -4.05 5.25
CA HIS A 86 -18.04 -3.93 4.48
C HIS A 86 -19.20 -3.31 5.29
N ARG A 87 -19.11 -3.31 6.64
CA ARG A 87 -20.10 -2.66 7.52
C ARG A 87 -19.83 -1.17 7.74
N GLU A 88 -18.71 -0.65 7.23
CA GLU A 88 -18.30 0.74 7.35
C GLU A 88 -19.11 1.65 6.42
N ARG A 89 -19.31 2.93 6.78
CA ARG A 89 -20.05 3.90 5.93
C ARG A 89 -19.15 4.75 5.04
N HIS A 90 -17.84 4.59 5.17
CA HIS A 90 -16.88 5.37 4.41
C HIS A 90 -16.85 4.92 2.94
N VAL A 91 -17.24 5.83 2.04
CA VAL A 91 -17.43 5.55 0.61
C VAL A 91 -16.21 4.91 -0.04
N ASP A 92 -15.01 5.38 0.27
CA ASP A 92 -13.79 4.83 -0.32
C ASP A 92 -13.47 3.42 0.17
N ILE A 93 -13.81 3.09 1.42
CA ILE A 93 -13.60 1.73 1.94
C ILE A 93 -14.56 0.77 1.24
N VAL A 94 -15.86 1.11 1.24
CA VAL A 94 -16.90 0.28 0.60
C VAL A 94 -16.56 0.04 -0.86
N ARG A 95 -16.23 1.11 -1.61
CA ARG A 95 -15.82 1.02 -3.01
C ARG A 95 -14.64 0.07 -3.20
N GLN A 96 -13.64 0.11 -2.33
CA GLN A 96 -12.44 -0.70 -2.50
C GLN A 96 -12.65 -2.16 -2.07
N VAL A 97 -13.58 -2.44 -1.16
CA VAL A 97 -14.05 -3.81 -0.89
C VAL A 97 -14.75 -4.37 -2.15
N GLU A 98 -15.67 -3.60 -2.75
CA GLU A 98 -16.35 -4.00 -3.99
C GLU A 98 -15.38 -4.23 -5.16
N VAL A 99 -14.35 -3.38 -5.30
CA VAL A 99 -13.29 -3.57 -6.30
C VAL A 99 -12.56 -4.89 -6.05
N PHE A 100 -12.17 -5.18 -4.80
CA PHE A 100 -11.49 -6.44 -4.49
C PHE A 100 -12.37 -7.65 -4.84
N GLU A 101 -13.65 -7.62 -4.48
CA GLU A 101 -14.63 -8.67 -4.78
C GLU A 101 -14.79 -8.89 -6.27
N THR A 102 -15.00 -7.80 -7.03
CA THR A 102 -15.22 -7.85 -8.47
C THR A 102 -14.01 -8.43 -9.20
N GLU A 103 -12.80 -7.97 -8.85
CA GLU A 103 -11.56 -8.45 -9.47
C GLU A 103 -11.25 -9.90 -9.07
N MET A 104 -11.59 -10.31 -7.85
CA MET A 104 -11.47 -11.71 -7.43
C MET A 104 -12.42 -12.60 -8.21
N GLN A 105 -13.66 -12.16 -8.41
CA GLN A 105 -14.65 -12.90 -9.19
C GLN A 105 -14.25 -12.99 -10.67
N ALA A 106 -13.75 -11.89 -11.25
CA ALA A 106 -13.22 -11.89 -12.62
C ALA A 106 -12.06 -12.87 -12.78
N ASP A 107 -11.12 -12.90 -11.83
CA ASP A 107 -10.01 -13.86 -11.85
C ASP A 107 -10.52 -15.31 -11.72
N ASN A 108 -11.53 -15.58 -10.88
CA ASN A 108 -12.15 -16.90 -10.76
C ASN A 108 -12.84 -17.36 -12.05
N GLU A 109 -13.51 -16.43 -12.75
CA GLU A 109 -14.12 -16.70 -14.06
C GLU A 109 -13.06 -16.99 -15.12
N GLU A 110 -11.95 -16.25 -15.12
CA GLU A 110 -10.82 -16.52 -16.01
C GLU A 110 -10.20 -17.91 -15.73
N ILE A 111 -10.02 -18.28 -14.45
CA ILE A 111 -9.55 -19.60 -14.04
C ILE A 111 -10.50 -20.70 -14.54
N ALA A 112 -11.81 -20.49 -14.47
CA ALA A 112 -12.81 -21.47 -14.90
C ALA A 112 -12.78 -21.75 -16.42
N LEU A 113 -12.19 -20.86 -17.21
CA LEU A 113 -12.00 -21.02 -18.65
C LEU A 113 -10.68 -21.75 -19.01
N LEU A 114 -9.76 -21.92 -18.05
CA LEU A 114 -8.49 -22.60 -18.29
C LEU A 114 -8.65 -24.11 -18.45
N ALA A 115 -7.65 -24.73 -19.09
CA ALA A 115 -7.53 -26.18 -19.09
C ALA A 115 -7.38 -26.72 -17.64
N PRO A 116 -7.93 -27.90 -17.30
CA PRO A 116 -7.90 -28.41 -15.92
C PRO A 116 -6.50 -28.50 -15.31
N ALA A 117 -5.48 -28.83 -16.12
CA ALA A 117 -4.10 -28.90 -15.68
C ALA A 117 -3.51 -27.53 -15.32
N GLU A 118 -3.91 -26.47 -16.04
CA GLU A 118 -3.47 -25.10 -15.80
C GLU A 118 -4.19 -24.49 -14.60
N ALA A 119 -5.50 -24.71 -14.49
CA ALA A 119 -6.30 -24.30 -13.34
C ALA A 119 -5.80 -24.95 -12.04
N ALA A 120 -5.44 -26.24 -12.07
CA ALA A 120 -4.90 -26.96 -10.91
C ALA A 120 -3.52 -26.43 -10.44
N ALA A 121 -2.78 -25.73 -11.30
CA ALA A 121 -1.50 -25.12 -10.95
C ALA A 121 -1.65 -23.76 -10.26
N LEU A 122 -2.87 -23.20 -10.22
CA LEU A 122 -3.16 -21.93 -9.57
C LEU A 122 -3.65 -22.14 -8.13
N PRO A 123 -3.28 -21.23 -7.21
CA PRO A 123 -3.87 -21.19 -5.88
C PRO A 123 -5.40 -21.14 -5.96
N GLN A 124 -6.06 -21.96 -5.16
CA GLN A 124 -7.52 -21.93 -5.05
C GLN A 124 -7.94 -20.65 -4.31
N GLN A 125 -8.85 -19.89 -4.91
CA GLN A 125 -9.40 -18.68 -4.31
C GLN A 125 -10.87 -18.93 -3.91
N PRO A 126 -11.37 -18.27 -2.86
CA PRO A 126 -12.79 -18.31 -2.55
C PRO A 126 -13.59 -17.61 -3.65
N SER A 127 -14.80 -18.10 -3.88
CA SER A 127 -15.71 -17.53 -4.88
C SER A 127 -16.36 -16.22 -4.44
N HIS A 128 -16.41 -15.94 -3.13
CA HIS A 128 -17.09 -14.78 -2.56
C HIS A 128 -16.59 -14.52 -1.13
N LEU A 129 -16.65 -13.26 -0.69
CA LEU A 129 -16.39 -12.87 0.69
C LEU A 129 -17.51 -13.38 1.60
N GLN A 130 -17.23 -14.29 2.53
CA GLN A 130 -18.25 -14.72 3.50
C GLN A 130 -18.59 -13.57 4.46
N ILE A 131 -19.49 -12.69 4.05
CA ILE A 131 -20.03 -11.62 4.89
C ILE A 131 -21.11 -12.26 5.75
N ASP A 132 -20.81 -12.42 7.03
CA ASP A 132 -21.82 -12.76 8.02
C ASP A 132 -22.84 -11.62 8.08
N HIS A 133 -23.99 -11.81 7.45
CA HIS A 133 -25.16 -10.96 7.62
C HIS A 133 -25.80 -11.27 8.98
N GLY A 134 -25.07 -11.01 10.07
CA GLY A 134 -25.64 -11.03 11.42
C GLY A 134 -26.81 -10.04 11.48
N GLY A 135 -28.02 -10.56 11.64
CA GLY A 135 -29.28 -9.81 11.73
C GLY A 135 -29.48 -9.10 13.06
#